data_AF-A0AAD9NWB9-F1
#
_entry.id   AF-A0AAD9NWB9-F1
#
_cell.length_a   1.000
_cell.length_b   1.000
_cell.length_c   1.000
_cell.angle_alpha   90.00
_cell.angle_beta   90.00
_cell.angle_gamma   90.00
#
_symmetry.space_group_name_H-M   'P 1'
#
loop_
_entity.id
_entity.type
_entity.pdbx_description
1 polymer ?
#
loop_
_entity_poly.entity_id
_entity_poly.type
_entity_poly.pdbx_seq_one_letter_code
_entity_poly.pdbx_strand_id
1 'polypeptide(L)'
;MPLVHRAVNCFGPVYLRYLICIYTPTRSLRSEGTKQLKRPKTNCKAGDASFPAAAPDLWNRLHFSVRELYNEGAFKSIYFIQFFN
;
A
#
# COMPACT_ATOMS: atom_id res chain seq x y z
N MET A 1 4.00 6.15 -5.19
CA MET A 1 3.00 5.56 -4.28
C MET A 1 1.64 6.29 -4.11
N PRO A 2 1.28 7.40 -4.79
CA PRO A 2 -0.05 8.01 -4.61
C PRO A 2 -1.23 7.10 -4.97
N LEU A 3 -1.08 6.24 -5.99
CA LEU A 3 -2.15 5.37 -6.46
C LEU A 3 -2.55 4.32 -5.41
N VAL A 4 -1.58 3.77 -4.67
CA VAL A 4 -1.84 2.77 -3.61
C VAL A 4 -2.51 3.42 -2.40
N HIS A 5 -2.07 4.62 -2.01
CA HIS A 5 -2.73 5.41 -0.96
C HIS A 5 -4.21 5.66 -1.27
N ARG A 6 -4.51 6.03 -2.52
CA ARG A 6 -5.90 6.22 -2.98
C ARG A 6 -6.71 4.92 -2.95
N ALA A 7 -6.11 3.80 -3.32
CA ALA A 7 -6.77 2.49 -3.31
C ALA A 7 -7.09 2.06 -1.86
N VAL A 8 -6.15 2.24 -0.93
CA VAL A 8 -6.30 1.90 0.50
C VAL A 8 -7.33 2.80 1.19
N ASN A 9 -7.32 4.11 0.91
CA ASN A 9 -8.17 5.10 1.57
C ASN A 9 -9.45 5.44 0.80
N CYS A 10 -9.85 4.59 -0.14
CA CYS A 10 -11.14 4.73 -0.84
C CYS A 10 -11.30 5.98 -1.73
N PHE A 11 -10.23 6.73 -2.02
CA PHE A 11 -10.27 7.92 -2.89
C PHE A 11 -10.20 7.61 -4.39
N GLY A 12 -9.79 6.39 -4.74
CA GLY A 12 -9.67 5.95 -6.14
C GLY A 12 -10.91 5.22 -6.66
N PRO A 13 -10.92 4.87 -7.97
CA PRO A 13 -11.90 3.96 -8.54
C PRO A 13 -12.03 2.66 -7.75
N VAL A 14 -13.27 2.16 -7.66
CA VAL A 14 -13.60 0.97 -6.86
C VAL A 14 -12.78 -0.26 -7.28
N TYR A 15 -12.49 -0.43 -8.58
CA TYR A 15 -11.71 -1.57 -9.07
C TYR A 15 -10.31 -1.64 -8.46
N LEU A 16 -9.65 -0.50 -8.18
CA LEU A 16 -8.32 -0.50 -7.57
C LEU A 16 -8.34 -1.08 -6.16
N ARG A 17 -9.43 -0.86 -5.43
CA ARG A 17 -9.62 -1.44 -4.08
C ARG A 17 -9.71 -2.96 -4.15
N TYR A 18 -10.39 -3.51 -5.15
CA TYR A 18 -10.49 -4.95 -5.34
C TYR A 18 -9.17 -5.60 -5.75
N LEU A 19 -8.22 -4.83 -6.29
CA LEU A 19 -6.89 -5.33 -6.65
C LEU A 19 -5.92 -5.38 -5.47
N ILE A 20 -6.27 -4.82 -4.30
CA ILE A 20 -5.42 -4.84 -3.11
C ILE A 20 -6.07 -5.64 -1.98
N CYS A 21 -5.24 -6.22 -1.11
CA CYS A 21 -5.70 -7.00 0.03
C CYS A 21 -4.98 -6.49 1.30
N ILE A 22 -5.74 -6.00 2.27
CA ILE A 22 -5.20 -5.61 3.58
C ILE A 22 -4.73 -6.87 4.31
N TYR A 23 -3.53 -6.81 4.87
CA TYR A 23 -2.95 -7.89 5.64
C TYR A 23 -3.71 -8.08 6.95
N THR A 24 -4.32 -9.25 7.09
CA THR A 24 -5.04 -9.69 8.29
C THR A 24 -4.40 -10.99 8.77
N PRO A 25 -3.55 -10.94 9.82
CA PRO A 25 -2.91 -12.15 10.33
C PRO A 25 -3.96 -13.04 11.01
N THR A 26 -3.74 -14.35 11.01
CA THR A 26 -4.62 -15.32 11.68
C THR A 26 -4.49 -15.29 13.21
N ARG A 27 -3.45 -14.66 13.73
CA ARG A 27 -3.16 -14.50 15.15
C ARG A 27 -2.71 -13.08 15.41
N SER A 28 -2.87 -12.60 16.65
CA SER A 28 -2.48 -11.23 16.99
C SER A 28 -0.95 -11.06 16.95
N LEU A 29 -0.46 -10.26 16.01
CA LEU A 29 0.96 -9.97 15.81
C LEU A 29 1.23 -8.48 15.99
N ARG A 30 2.47 -8.10 16.30
CA ARG A 30 2.86 -6.68 16.43
C ARG A 30 2.66 -5.86 15.14
N SER A 31 2.58 -6.53 13.99
CA SER A 31 2.28 -5.90 12.69
C SER A 31 0.78 -5.82 12.38
N GLU A 32 -0.07 -6.41 13.21
CA GLU A 32 -1.51 -6.30 13.09
C GLU A 32 -1.94 -4.82 13.19
N GLY A 33 -2.93 -4.42 12.39
CA GLY A 33 -3.43 -3.04 12.38
C GLY A 33 -2.51 -2.02 11.69
N THR A 34 -1.30 -2.38 11.24
CA THR A 34 -0.34 -1.43 10.63
C THR A 34 -0.64 -1.02 9.17
N LYS A 35 -1.89 -1.23 8.72
CA LYS A 35 -2.38 -1.01 7.33
C LYS A 35 -1.47 -1.63 6.25
N GLN A 36 -0.80 -2.74 6.55
CA GLN A 36 0.03 -3.44 5.58
C GLN A 36 -0.83 -4.12 4.51
N LEU A 37 -0.26 -4.33 3.32
CA LEU A 37 -0.89 -5.07 2.23
C LEU A 37 -0.30 -6.46 2.12
N LYS A 38 -1.14 -7.45 1.81
CA LYS A 38 -0.71 -8.81 1.50
C LYS A 38 -0.04 -8.84 0.13
N ARG A 39 1.19 -9.36 0.06
CA ARG A 39 1.89 -9.60 -1.21
C ARG A 39 1.29 -10.83 -1.90
N PRO A 40 0.76 -10.71 -3.14
CA PRO A 40 0.33 -11.89 -3.89
C PRO A 40 1.55 -12.67 -4.37
N LYS A 41 1.35 -13.97 -4.64
CA LYS A 41 2.34 -14.80 -5.34
C LYS A 41 2.05 -14.73 -6.84
N THR A 42 3.10 -14.57 -7.61
CA THR A 42 3.07 -14.39 -9.07
C THR A 42 4.06 -15.39 -9.68
N ASN A 43 3.69 -15.96 -10.83
CA ASN A 43 4.48 -17.01 -11.49
C ASN A 43 5.25 -16.48 -12.71
N CYS A 44 5.17 -15.18 -12.99
CA CYS A 44 5.76 -14.54 -14.18
C CYS A 44 6.23 -13.12 -13.86
N LYS A 45 7.32 -12.68 -14.50
CA LYS A 45 7.89 -11.32 -14.34
C LYS A 45 6.90 -10.20 -14.67
N ALA A 46 6.07 -10.39 -15.70
CA ALA A 46 5.01 -9.43 -16.05
C ALA A 46 3.95 -9.34 -14.95
N GLY A 47 3.69 -10.45 -14.25
CA GLY A 47 2.81 -10.48 -13.07
C GLY A 47 3.41 -9.69 -11.91
N ASP A 48 4.72 -9.80 -11.67
CA ASP A 48 5.42 -9.03 -10.63
C ASP A 48 5.32 -7.51 -10.85
N ALA A 49 5.33 -7.09 -12.12
CA ALA A 49 5.18 -5.69 -12.51
C ALA A 49 3.73 -5.18 -12.49
N SER A 50 2.74 -6.07 -12.29
CA SER A 50 1.34 -5.67 -12.21
C SER A 50 1.04 -4.87 -10.94
N PHE A 51 0.06 -3.98 -11.01
CA PHE A 51 -0.38 -3.19 -9.86
C PHE A 51 -0.62 -4.03 -8.57
N PRO A 52 -1.42 -5.12 -8.59
CA PRO A 52 -1.68 -5.90 -7.37
C PRO A 52 -0.42 -6.54 -6.76
N ALA A 53 0.61 -6.83 -7.57
CA ALA A 53 1.86 -7.43 -7.12
C ALA A 53 2.88 -6.39 -6.63
N ALA A 54 3.02 -5.27 -7.35
CA ALA A 54 3.96 -4.21 -7.02
C ALA A 54 3.47 -3.30 -5.89
N ALA A 55 2.14 -3.09 -5.77
CA ALA A 55 1.58 -2.18 -4.77
C ALA A 55 1.93 -2.57 -3.32
N PRO A 56 1.80 -3.84 -2.88
CA PRO A 56 2.19 -4.23 -1.52
C PRO A 56 3.67 -4.01 -1.23
N ASP A 57 4.55 -4.24 -2.19
CA ASP A 57 5.99 -4.07 -2.01
C ASP A 57 6.34 -2.61 -1.69
N LEU A 58 5.82 -1.70 -2.50
CA LEU A 58 6.12 -0.28 -2.37
C LEU A 58 5.39 0.36 -1.17
N TRP A 59 4.18 -0.09 -0.86
CA TRP A 59 3.41 0.40 0.30
C TRP A 59 3.97 -0.11 1.64
N ASN A 60 4.38 -1.38 1.70
CA ASN A 60 4.89 -1.96 2.95
C ASN A 60 6.28 -1.42 3.32
N ARG A 61 7.06 -0.91 2.34
CA ARG A 61 8.33 -0.20 2.58
C ARG A 61 8.16 1.16 3.26
N LEU A 62 6.95 1.76 3.21
CA LEU A 62 6.69 3.03 3.89
C LEU A 62 6.73 2.86 5.41
N HIS A 63 7.07 3.94 6.13
CA HIS A 63 6.92 3.95 7.58
C HIS A 63 5.44 3.95 7.98
N PHE A 64 5.11 3.37 9.14
CA PHE A 64 3.73 3.30 9.61
C PHE A 64 3.06 4.67 9.69
N SER A 65 3.78 5.68 10.19
CA SER A 65 3.27 7.06 10.29
C SER A 65 2.84 7.65 8.94
N VAL A 66 3.45 7.23 7.83
CA VAL A 66 3.07 7.68 6.49
C VAL A 66 1.86 6.91 5.96
N ARG A 67 1.78 5.60 6.23
CA ARG A 67 0.63 4.76 5.86
C ARG A 67 -0.65 5.14 6.60
N GLU A 68 -0.53 5.65 7.82
CA GLU A 68 -1.67 6.00 8.65
C GLU A 68 -2.39 7.25 8.13
N LEU A 69 -1.67 8.16 7.46
CA LEU A 69 -2.18 9.41 6.92
C LEU A 69 -3.38 9.18 5.99
N TYR A 70 -4.53 9.72 6.37
CA TYR A 70 -5.72 9.71 5.54
C TYR A 70 -5.73 10.86 4.52
N ASN A 71 -5.15 12.01 4.86
CA ASN A 71 -5.13 13.17 3.96
C ASN A 71 -4.14 12.96 2.79
N GLU A 72 -4.63 13.06 1.55
CA GLU A 72 -3.82 12.85 0.36
C GLU A 72 -2.71 13.91 0.18
N GLY A 73 -2.97 15.17 0.54
CA GLY A 73 -1.99 16.25 0.46
C GLY A 73 -0.83 16.03 1.44
N ALA A 74 -1.15 15.73 2.69
CA ALA A 74 -0.15 15.42 3.72
C ALA A 74 0.69 14.20 3.33
N PHE A 75 0.06 13.13 2.82
CA PHE A 75 0.75 11.95 2.33
C PHE A 75 1.75 12.29 1.21
N LYS A 76 1.33 13.05 0.19
CA LYS A 76 2.20 13.43 -0.93
C LYS A 76 3.39 14.26 -0.47
N SER A 77 3.16 15.23 0.42
CA SER A 77 4.21 16.09 0.96
C SER A 77 5.28 15.28 1.70
N ILE A 78 4.87 14.43 2.66
CA ILE A 78 5.82 13.63 3.45
C ILE A 78 6.53 12.59 2.58
N TYR A 79 5.80 11.92 1.67
CA TYR A 79 6.40 10.95 0.74
C TYR A 79 7.45 11.61 -0.16
N PHE A 80 7.19 12.81 -0.68
CA PHE A 80 8.14 13.53 -1.51
C PHE A 80 9.44 13.80 -0.73
N ILE A 81 9.32 14.32 0.49
CA ILE A 81 10.46 14.62 1.36
C ILE A 81 11.29 13.36 1.67
N GLN A 82 10.66 12.21 1.90
CA GLN A 82 11.36 10.99 2.31
C GLN A 82 12.04 10.22 1.17
N PHE A 83 11.60 10.39 -0.07
CA PHE A 83 12.02 9.55 -1.20
C PHE A 83 12.69 10.32 -2.34
N PHE A 84 12.55 11.64 -2.40
CA PHE A 84 13.03 12.45 -3.53
C PHE A 84 13.94 13.61 -3.11
N ASN A 85 14.28 13.72 -1.82
CA ASN A 85 15.30 14.62 -1.28
C ASN A 85 16.37 13.78 -0.60
#